data_AF-A0A117P4L5-F1
#
_entry.id   AF-A0A117P4L5-F1
#
_cell.length_a   1.000
_cell.length_b   1.000
_cell.length_c   1.000
_cell.angle_alpha   90.00
_cell.angle_beta   90.00
_cell.angle_gamma   90.00
#
_symmetry.space_group_name_H-M   'P 1'
#
loop_
_entity.id
_entity.type
_entity.pdbx_description
1 polymer ?
#
loop_
_entity_poly.entity_id
_entity_poly.type
_entity_poly.pdbx_seq_one_letter_code
_entity_poly.pdbx_strand_id
1 'polypeptide(L)'
;MADIPPNLTWERAAPPDATGPGPWIEIAFGEGEDGDAPVYIRETSAPDNVVTTNRRKWEAFVLGVQAGEFDHFVEDGSGDRAAM
;
A
#
# COMPACT_ATOMS: atom_id res chain seq x y z
N MET A 1 -17.94 -9.64 -0.88
CA MET A 1 -16.79 -9.12 -1.64
C MET A 1 -17.18 -7.75 -2.16
N ALA A 2 -16.30 -6.74 -2.05
CA ALA A 2 -16.56 -5.46 -2.70
C ALA A 2 -16.67 -5.69 -4.21
N ASP A 3 -17.59 -5.00 -4.87
CA ASP A 3 -17.74 -5.07 -6.31
C ASP A 3 -16.59 -4.24 -6.92
N ILE A 4 -15.56 -4.92 -7.44
CA ILE A 4 -14.34 -4.28 -7.94
C ILE A 4 -14.51 -4.06 -9.44
N PRO A 5 -14.34 -2.82 -9.94
CA PRO A 5 -14.42 -2.55 -11.37
C PRO A 5 -13.40 -3.40 -12.15
N PRO A 6 -13.80 -4.01 -13.27
CA PRO A 6 -12.93 -4.92 -14.02
C PRO A 6 -11.81 -4.21 -14.79
N ASN A 7 -11.91 -2.89 -14.99
CA ASN A 7 -11.05 -2.09 -15.86
C ASN A 7 -10.19 -1.06 -15.09
N LEU A 8 -9.72 -1.44 -13.90
CA LEU A 8 -8.81 -0.61 -13.09
C LEU A 8 -7.40 -0.57 -13.68
N THR A 9 -6.81 0.62 -13.70
CA THR A 9 -5.38 0.81 -13.95
C THR A 9 -4.62 0.63 -12.64
N TRP A 10 -3.82 -0.43 -12.55
CA TRP A 10 -3.01 -0.74 -11.38
C TRP A 10 -1.61 -0.15 -11.52
N GLU A 11 -1.21 0.63 -10.52
CA GLU A 11 0.11 1.26 -10.43
C GLU A 11 0.92 0.60 -9.32
N ARG A 12 2.12 0.13 -9.67
CA ARG A 12 3.05 -0.46 -8.71
C ARG A 12 3.64 0.62 -7.81
N ALA A 13 3.57 0.43 -6.50
CA ALA A 13 4.19 1.29 -5.50
C ALA A 13 5.72 1.04 -5.39
N ALA A 14 6.44 1.26 -6.48
CA ALA A 14 7.89 1.16 -6.52
C ALA A 14 8.46 2.11 -7.58
N PRO A 15 9.73 2.53 -7.47
CA PRO A 15 10.43 3.19 -8.57
C PRO A 15 10.32 2.37 -9.88
N PRO A 16 10.20 3.00 -11.05
CA PRO A 16 10.03 2.30 -12.33
C PRO A 16 11.15 1.29 -12.65
N ASP A 17 12.36 1.58 -12.19
CA ASP A 17 13.58 0.79 -12.36
C ASP A 17 13.85 -0.19 -11.20
N ALA A 18 12.99 -0.20 -10.18
CA ALA A 18 13.16 -1.09 -9.04
C ALA A 18 13.06 -2.56 -9.47
N THR A 19 14.16 -3.28 -9.28
CA THR A 19 14.27 -4.73 -9.50
C THR A 19 14.21 -5.48 -8.17
N GLY A 20 13.71 -6.71 -8.18
CA GLY A 20 13.59 -7.54 -6.99
C GLY A 20 12.57 -8.65 -7.18
N PRO A 21 12.55 -9.66 -6.28
CA PRO A 21 11.67 -10.83 -6.42
C PRO A 21 10.18 -10.50 -6.22
N GLY A 22 9.84 -9.28 -5.77
CA GLY A 22 8.53 -9.00 -5.20
C GLY A 22 8.32 -9.76 -3.89
N PRO A 23 7.08 -9.80 -3.36
CA PRO A 23 5.88 -9.21 -3.95
C PRO A 23 5.84 -7.68 -3.87
N TRP A 24 5.06 -7.05 -4.76
CA TRP A 24 4.87 -5.60 -4.80
C TRP A 24 3.45 -5.22 -4.41
N ILE A 25 3.29 -4.04 -3.81
CA ILE A 25 1.99 -3.41 -3.62
C ILE A 25 1.59 -2.69 -4.91
N GLU A 26 0.35 -2.88 -5.33
CA GLU A 26 -0.28 -2.15 -6.44
C GLU A 26 -1.50 -1.38 -5.92
N ILE A 27 -1.68 -0.16 -6.44
CA ILE A 27 -2.81 0.72 -6.12
C ILE A 27 -3.57 1.05 -7.39
N ALA A 28 -4.89 1.12 -7.32
CA ALA A 28 -5.74 1.66 -8.37
C ALA A 28 -6.75 2.66 -7.81
N PHE A 29 -7.02 3.72 -8.57
CA PHE A 29 -8.06 4.69 -8.25
C PHE A 29 -9.31 4.38 -9.07
N GLY A 30 -10.46 4.29 -8.41
CA GLY A 30 -11.74 4.16 -9.09
C GLY A 30 -12.25 5.48 -9.65
N GLU A 31 -13.43 5.44 -10.25
CA GLU A 31 -14.07 6.63 -10.80
C GLU A 31 -14.44 7.63 -9.70
N GLY A 32 -14.39 8.93 -10.05
CA GLY A 32 -14.68 10.04 -9.15
C GLY A 32 -13.41 10.71 -8.60
N GLU A 33 -13.55 11.97 -8.20
CA GLU A 33 -12.45 12.79 -7.65
C GLU A 33 -12.73 13.28 -6.23
N ASP A 34 -13.91 12.97 -5.68
CA ASP A 34 -14.25 13.35 -4.31
C ASP A 34 -13.56 12.45 -3.27
N GLY A 35 -13.72 12.82 -2.00
CA GLY A 35 -13.10 12.09 -0.89
C GLY A 35 -13.65 10.68 -0.66
N ASP A 36 -14.81 10.35 -1.25
CA ASP A 36 -15.46 9.05 -1.13
C ASP A 36 -15.14 8.13 -2.32
N ALA A 37 -14.53 8.66 -3.39
CA ALA A 37 -14.00 7.89 -4.51
C ALA A 37 -13.11 6.73 -4.02
N PRO A 38 -13.32 5.50 -4.53
CA PRO A 38 -12.68 4.32 -3.98
C PRO A 38 -11.20 4.22 -4.40
N VAL A 39 -10.38 3.73 -3.49
CA VAL A 39 -8.97 3.37 -3.72
C VAL A 39 -8.81 1.90 -3.42
N TYR A 40 -8.25 1.16 -4.37
CA TYR A 40 -8.05 -0.28 -4.30
C TYR A 40 -6.57 -0.58 -4.11
N ILE A 41 -6.26 -1.49 -3.20
CA ILE A 41 -4.90 -1.88 -2.85
C ILE A 41 -4.82 -3.41 -2.92
N ARG A 42 -3.79 -3.93 -3.58
CA ARG A 42 -3.53 -5.38 -3.63
C ARG A 42 -2.04 -5.67 -3.65
N GLU A 43 -1.72 -6.94 -3.51
CA GLU A 43 -0.36 -7.46 -3.68
C GLU A 43 -0.26 -8.25 -4.99
N THR A 44 0.87 -8.12 -5.70
CA THR A 44 1.09 -8.82 -6.99
C THR A 44 1.03 -10.34 -6.89
N SER A 45 1.34 -10.94 -5.74
CA SER A 45 1.31 -12.40 -5.56
C SER A 45 -0.10 -12.96 -5.28
N ALA A 46 -1.03 -12.09 -4.89
CA ALA A 46 -2.41 -12.44 -4.52
C ALA A 46 -3.40 -11.40 -5.10
N PRO A 47 -3.54 -11.31 -6.44
CA PRO A 47 -4.28 -10.23 -7.09
C PRO A 47 -5.79 -10.22 -6.79
N ASP A 48 -6.34 -11.34 -6.33
CA ASP A 48 -7.75 -11.48 -5.94
C ASP A 48 -8.03 -10.94 -4.52
N ASN A 49 -6.99 -10.71 -3.72
CA ASN A 49 -7.09 -10.17 -2.36
C ASN A 49 -6.97 -8.65 -2.40
N VAL A 50 -8.10 -7.98 -2.65
CA VAL A 50 -8.17 -6.51 -2.75
C VAL A 50 -8.73 -5.91 -1.47
N VAL A 51 -8.00 -4.94 -0.91
CA VAL A 51 -8.46 -4.05 0.15
C VAL A 51 -8.99 -2.78 -0.49
N THR A 52 -10.19 -2.35 -0.10
CA THR A 52 -10.81 -1.11 -0.58
C THR A 52 -10.87 -0.08 0.54
N THR A 53 -10.42 1.13 0.23
CA THR A 53 -10.59 2.33 1.05
C THR A 53 -11.16 3.46 0.17
N ASN A 54 -11.15 4.70 0.64
CA ASN A 54 -11.50 5.87 -0.16
C ASN A 54 -10.38 6.90 -0.20
N ARG A 55 -10.53 7.87 -1.10
CA ARG A 55 -9.52 8.89 -1.37
C ARG A 55 -9.16 9.71 -0.14
N ARG A 56 -10.15 10.12 0.67
CA ARG A 56 -9.89 10.87 1.92
C ARG A 56 -9.02 10.09 2.90
N LYS A 57 -9.33 8.80 3.13
CA LYS A 57 -8.54 7.95 4.04
C LYS A 57 -7.16 7.65 3.48
N TRP A 58 -7.07 7.42 2.16
CA TRP A 58 -5.80 7.20 1.47
C TRP A 58 -4.88 8.42 1.58
N GLU A 59 -5.39 9.63 1.34
CA GLU A 59 -4.62 10.87 1.48
C GLU A 59 -4.11 11.06 2.91
N ALA A 60 -4.97 10.84 3.92
CA ALA A 60 -4.56 10.90 5.31
C ALA A 60 -3.47 9.86 5.65
N PHE A 61 -3.60 8.63 5.12
CA PHE A 61 -2.60 7.58 5.29
C PHE A 61 -1.24 7.98 4.67
N VAL A 62 -1.24 8.48 3.44
CA VAL A 62 -0.02 8.95 2.77
C VAL A 62 0.66 10.08 3.55
N LEU A 63 -0.12 11.04 4.06
CA LEU A 63 0.41 12.11 4.90
C LEU A 63 1.06 11.57 6.20
N GLY A 64 0.43 10.59 6.86
CA GLY A 64 1.00 9.95 8.04
C GLY A 64 2.31 9.20 7.73
N VAL A 65 2.39 8.50 6.60
CA VAL A 65 3.63 7.85 6.12
C VAL A 65 4.72 8.90 5.87
N GLN A 66 4.41 9.99 5.19
CA GLN A 66 5.37 11.06 4.92
C GLN A 66 5.85 11.78 6.19
N ALA A 67 5.01 11.84 7.23
CA ALA A 67 5.36 12.39 8.53
C ALA A 67 6.20 11.43 9.40
N GLY A 68 6.50 10.21 8.92
CA GLY A 68 7.26 9.21 9.66
C GLY A 68 6.46 8.57 10.80
N GLU A 69 5.13 8.67 10.82
CA GLU A 69 4.30 8.12 11.90
C GLU A 69 4.45 6.59 12.02
N PHE A 70 4.88 5.92 10.95
CA PHE A 70 5.02 4.47 10.85
C PHE A 70 6.46 3.95 10.94
N ASP A 71 7.47 4.82 11.10
CA ASP A 71 8.88 4.40 11.12
C ASP A 71 9.25 3.62 12.40
N HIS A 72 8.46 3.78 13.46
CA HIS A 72 8.63 3.09 14.74
C HIS A 72 8.31 1.58 14.69
N PHE A 73 7.69 1.08 13.63
CA PHE A 73 7.34 -0.35 13.50
C PHE A 73 8.49 -1.22 12.97
N VAL A 74 9.69 -0.65 12.79
CA VAL A 74 10.88 -1.32 12.21
C VAL A 74 11.92 -1.72 13.27
N GLU A 75 11.86 -1.21 14.50
CA GLU A 75 12.77 -1.59 15.59
C GLU A 75 12.20 -2.72 16.47
N ASP A 76 12.59 -3.98 16.19
CA ASP A 76 13.10 -4.89 17.24
C ASP A 76 13.90 -6.09 16.65
N GLY A 77 14.91 -5.79 15.83
CA GLY A 77 15.71 -6.78 15.11
C GLY A 77 17.16 -6.96 15.59
N SER A 78 17.59 -6.34 16.69
CA SER A 78 18.97 -6.46 17.17
C SER A 78 19.07 -6.48 18.69
N GLY A 79 18.47 -7.50 19.32
CA GLY A 79 18.90 -7.97 20.63
C GLY A 79 20.25 -8.67 20.51
N ASP A 80 21.34 -7.90 20.48
CA ASP A 80 22.69 -8.43 20.45
C ASP A 80 22.98 -9.13 21.79
N ARG A 81 22.92 -10.47 21.75
CA ARG A 81 23.35 -11.36 22.83
C ARG A 81 24.88 -11.37 22.91
N ALA A 82 25.45 -10.36 23.54
CA ALA A 82 26.88 -10.36 23.87
C ALA A 82 27.11 -9.94 25.33
N ALA A 83 26.74 -10.83 26.25
CA ALA A 83 27.33 -10.89 27.58
C ALA A 83 27.58 -12.37 27.89
N MET A 84 28.74 -12.86 27.48
CA MET A 84 29.34 -14.10 27.97
C MET A 84 30.84 -13.91 28.09
#